data_AF-A0A2G8KLY3-F1
#
_entry.id   AF-A0A2G8KLY3-F1
#
_cell.length_a   1.000
_cell.length_b   1.000
_cell.length_c   1.000
_cell.angle_alpha   90.00
_cell.angle_beta   90.00
_cell.angle_gamma   90.00
#
_symmetry.space_group_name_H-M   'P 1'
#
loop_
_entity.id
_entity.type
_entity.pdbx_description
1 polymer ?
#
loop_
_entity_poly.entity_id
_entity_poly.type
_entity_poly.pdbx_seq_one_letter_code
_entity_poly.pdbx_strand_id
1 'polypeptide(L)'
;MGAIIWNNIAGGFAIIRTPVDETDDGIPKWNSNSEEGGCSEMKEIGLSENKLTWSDKYLPCLSSMFRHRNFPYLMTIEGIAFYIYTSWALFLVTLGVTQGLSDDQAAWLPTVGGVAGAMGRLFATALFHFDKMNPYMSSAVPFLVNGVTMLTSPFVTNFFLLATLSAFSGFSQGLNQSSILGILPSIVCHGHFAQAAVIGFSMDGIMMQLGGLVSGVIYDVMGSVIYVFWFNAIVCFIVVPLAFIWGCRETPLEECSRDEY
;
A
#
# COMPACT_ATOMS: atom_id res chain seq x y z
N MET A 1 -12.67 5.96 -11.47
CA MET A 1 -11.92 5.16 -10.47
C MET A 1 -12.40 3.71 -10.35
N GLY A 2 -13.71 3.40 -10.38
CA GLY A 2 -14.22 2.04 -10.18
C GLY A 2 -13.53 0.94 -11.03
N ALA A 3 -13.25 1.20 -12.31
CA ALA A 3 -12.57 0.23 -13.19
C ALA A 3 -11.12 -0.07 -12.77
N ILE A 4 -10.36 0.92 -12.27
CA ILE A 4 -8.99 0.72 -11.79
C ILE A 4 -9.00 -0.15 -10.53
N ILE A 5 -9.99 0.05 -9.67
CA ILE A 5 -10.15 -0.70 -8.41
C ILE A 5 -10.53 -2.16 -8.69
N TRP A 6 -11.49 -2.40 -9.59
CA TRP A 6 -11.84 -3.76 -10.02
C TRP A 6 -10.67 -4.45 -10.71
N ASN A 7 -9.85 -3.73 -11.46
CA ASN A 7 -8.65 -4.29 -12.09
C ASN A 7 -7.56 -4.65 -11.07
N ASN A 8 -7.39 -3.90 -9.97
CA ASN A 8 -6.46 -4.27 -8.90
C ASN A 8 -6.94 -5.50 -8.14
N ILE A 9 -8.24 -5.58 -7.81
CA ILE A 9 -8.83 -6.74 -7.15
C ILE A 9 -8.73 -7.98 -8.06
N ALA A 10 -9.15 -7.86 -9.32
CA ALA A 10 -9.07 -8.95 -10.30
C ALA A 10 -7.62 -9.35 -10.60
N GLY A 11 -6.69 -8.39 -10.67
CA GLY A 11 -5.26 -8.63 -10.84
C GLY A 11 -4.67 -9.44 -9.69
N GLY A 12 -5.04 -9.12 -8.45
CA GLY A 12 -4.69 -9.94 -7.29
C GLY A 12 -5.18 -11.39 -7.44
N PHE A 13 -6.45 -11.59 -7.81
CA PHE A 13 -6.98 -12.95 -8.04
C PHE A 13 -6.33 -13.68 -9.22
N ALA A 14 -5.89 -12.96 -10.25
CA ALA A 14 -5.21 -13.54 -11.41
C ALA A 14 -3.80 -14.05 -11.07
N ILE A 15 -3.08 -13.38 -10.17
CA ILE A 15 -1.73 -13.77 -9.72
C ILE A 15 -1.75 -15.08 -8.91
N ILE A 16 -2.85 -15.40 -8.22
CA ILE A 16 -3.01 -16.65 -7.47
C ILE A 16 -2.93 -17.90 -8.37
N ARG A 17 -3.11 -17.74 -9.69
CA ARG A 17 -3.33 -18.86 -10.62
C ARG A 17 -2.20 -19.20 -11.57
N THR A 18 -1.02 -18.60 -11.47
CA THR A 18 0.13 -19.07 -12.25
C THR A 18 0.77 -20.25 -11.52
N PRO A 19 0.54 -21.52 -11.94
CA PRO A 19 1.43 -22.60 -11.54
C PRO A 19 2.84 -22.18 -11.97
N VAL A 20 3.79 -22.30 -11.05
CA VAL A 20 5.20 -22.24 -11.41
C VAL A 20 5.43 -23.47 -12.25
N ASP A 21 5.38 -23.33 -13.58
CA ASP A 21 5.87 -24.37 -14.48
C ASP A 21 7.36 -24.51 -14.18
N GLU A 22 7.71 -25.60 -13.50
CA GLU A 22 9.09 -26.08 -13.37
C GLU A 22 9.62 -26.31 -14.79
N THR A 23 10.22 -25.27 -15.35
CA THR A 23 11.02 -25.38 -16.56
C THR A 23 12.34 -25.99 -16.13
N ASP A 24 12.51 -27.25 -16.54
CA ASP A 24 13.64 -28.15 -16.34
C ASP A 24 14.92 -27.60 -17.01
N ASP A 25 15.40 -26.45 -16.55
CA ASP A 25 16.59 -25.78 -17.06
C ASP A 25 17.83 -26.24 -16.27
N GLY A 26 18.19 -27.53 -16.34
CA GLY A 26 19.57 -28.04 -16.20
C GLY A 26 20.46 -27.56 -15.05
N ILE A 27 19.94 -26.98 -13.97
CA ILE A 27 20.69 -26.55 -12.79
C ILE A 27 21.05 -27.80 -11.98
N PRO A 28 22.26 -27.89 -11.39
CA PRO A 28 22.72 -29.10 -10.71
C PRO A 28 21.74 -29.49 -9.59
N LYS A 29 21.25 -30.73 -9.64
CA LYS A 29 20.44 -31.32 -8.57
C LYS A 29 21.16 -31.19 -7.23
N TRP A 30 20.73 -30.22 -6.44
CA TRP A 30 20.94 -30.26 -5.00
C TRP A 30 20.17 -31.47 -4.49
N ASN A 31 20.88 -32.43 -3.89
CA ASN A 31 20.25 -33.58 -3.24
C ASN A 31 19.52 -33.08 -1.99
N SER A 32 18.28 -32.61 -2.15
CA SER A 32 17.34 -32.34 -1.08
C SER A 32 16.57 -33.63 -0.75
N ASN A 33 17.21 -34.49 0.04
CA ASN A 33 16.48 -35.37 0.95
C ASN A 33 16.08 -34.57 2.20
N SER A 34 15.46 -33.40 2.00
CA SER A 34 14.91 -32.54 3.05
C SER A 34 13.42 -32.47 2.81
N GLU A 35 12.71 -32.97 3.80
CA GLU A 35 11.27 -33.20 3.87
C GLU A 35 10.47 -31.98 3.40
N GLU A 36 9.63 -32.18 2.38
CA GLU A 36 8.62 -31.21 1.92
C GLU A 36 7.53 -31.06 3.00
N GLY A 37 7.80 -30.27 4.04
CA GLY A 37 6.83 -29.87 5.03
C GLY A 37 6.24 -28.50 4.71
N GLY A 38 5.03 -28.45 4.12
CA GLY A 38 4.19 -27.27 4.20
C GLY A 38 3.45 -26.86 2.93
N CYS A 39 2.13 -27.08 2.92
CA CYS A 39 1.11 -26.60 1.97
C CYS A 39 0.91 -27.34 0.62
N SER A 40 1.72 -28.32 0.22
CA SER A 40 1.46 -29.11 -0.99
C SER A 40 0.85 -30.50 -0.75
N GLU A 41 0.83 -31.03 0.48
CA GLU A 41 0.11 -32.27 0.82
C GLU A 41 -1.38 -32.00 1.08
N MET A 42 -2.10 -31.69 0.01
CA MET A 42 -3.55 -31.90 -0.05
C MET A 42 -3.92 -32.79 -1.25
N LYS A 43 -3.04 -33.77 -1.53
CA LYS A 43 -3.32 -34.85 -2.47
C LYS A 43 -3.45 -36.17 -1.69
N GLU A 44 -4.60 -36.80 -1.90
CA GLU A 44 -4.91 -38.22 -1.62
C GLU A 44 -5.24 -38.65 -0.17
N ILE A 45 -5.93 -37.80 0.59
CA ILE A 45 -6.95 -38.35 1.48
C ILE A 45 -8.24 -38.39 0.67
N GLY A 46 -8.78 -39.60 0.42
CA GLY A 46 -10.04 -39.87 -0.28
C GLY A 46 -11.29 -39.34 0.43
N LEU A 47 -11.23 -38.10 0.89
CA LEU A 47 -12.32 -37.30 1.40
C LEU A 47 -13.11 -36.79 0.20
N SER A 48 -14.19 -37.52 -0.09
CA SER A 48 -15.46 -37.03 -0.66
C SER A 48 -15.44 -35.53 -0.99
N GLU A 49 -15.53 -35.19 -2.29
CA GLU A 49 -15.67 -33.84 -2.88
C GLU A 49 -16.85 -32.99 -2.33
N ASN A 50 -17.50 -33.43 -1.25
CA ASN A 50 -18.60 -32.71 -0.63
C ASN A 50 -18.11 -31.60 0.30
N LYS A 51 -18.22 -30.36 -0.23
CA LYS A 51 -18.34 -29.10 0.51
C LYS A 51 -17.14 -28.74 1.41
N LEU A 52 -15.92 -28.71 0.87
CA LEU A 52 -14.92 -27.84 1.48
C LEU A 52 -15.40 -26.39 1.28
N THR A 53 -15.86 -25.76 2.36
CA THR A 53 -16.36 -24.39 2.32
C THR A 53 -15.22 -23.45 1.95
N TRP A 54 -15.50 -22.43 1.13
CA TRP A 54 -14.49 -21.44 0.70
C TRP A 54 -13.68 -20.91 1.90
N SER A 55 -14.33 -20.70 3.04
CA SER A 55 -13.69 -20.31 4.31
C SER A 55 -12.53 -21.22 4.72
N ASP A 56 -12.67 -22.53 4.60
CA ASP A 56 -11.69 -23.50 5.14
C ASP A 56 -10.40 -23.51 4.31
N LYS A 57 -10.48 -23.07 3.05
CA LYS A 57 -9.31 -22.97 2.16
C LYS A 57 -8.52 -21.67 2.34
N TYR A 58 -9.17 -20.56 2.69
CA TYR A 58 -8.53 -19.23 2.74
C TYR A 58 -8.22 -18.73 4.16
N LEU A 59 -8.98 -19.14 5.20
CA LEU A 59 -8.70 -18.76 6.59
C LEU A 59 -7.32 -19.22 7.12
N PRO A 60 -6.85 -20.45 6.84
CA PRO A 60 -5.52 -20.89 7.27
C PRO A 60 -4.40 -20.07 6.62
N CYS A 61 -4.60 -19.67 5.36
CA CYS A 61 -3.68 -18.86 4.58
C CYS A 61 -3.54 -17.45 5.18
N LEU A 62 -4.66 -16.82 5.57
CA LEU A 62 -4.65 -15.56 6.31
C LEU A 62 -3.91 -15.67 7.66
N SER A 63 -4.16 -16.75 8.42
CA SER A 63 -3.50 -16.99 9.70
C SER A 63 -1.97 -17.10 9.56
N SER A 64 -1.49 -17.75 8.50
CA SER A 64 -0.06 -17.89 8.23
C SER A 64 0.65 -16.54 8.01
N MET A 65 0.00 -15.55 7.41
CA MET A 65 0.61 -14.23 7.17
C MET A 65 0.69 -13.36 8.42
N PHE A 66 -0.19 -13.55 9.41
CA PHE A 66 -0.06 -12.91 10.72
C PHE A 66 1.11 -13.48 11.53
N ARG A 67 1.76 -14.55 11.07
CA ARG A 67 3.04 -15.01 11.65
C ARG A 67 4.16 -14.01 11.41
N HIS A 68 4.17 -13.35 10.24
CA HIS A 68 5.12 -12.29 9.92
C HIS A 68 4.80 -11.05 10.74
N ARG A 69 5.50 -10.84 11.86
CA ARG A 69 5.15 -9.81 12.85
C ARG A 69 5.10 -8.39 12.28
N ASN A 70 5.90 -8.10 11.25
CA ASN A 70 5.99 -6.78 10.63
C ASN A 70 5.00 -6.57 9.47
N PHE A 71 4.46 -7.65 8.90
CA PHE A 71 3.49 -7.58 7.81
C PHE A 71 2.22 -6.79 8.15
N PRO A 72 1.51 -7.03 9.27
CA PRO A 72 0.28 -6.27 9.58
C PRO A 72 0.54 -4.77 9.82
N TYR A 73 1.73 -4.39 10.31
CA TYR A 73 2.11 -2.98 10.44
C TYR A 73 2.30 -2.34 9.06
N LEU A 74 3.03 -3.01 8.16
CA LEU A 74 3.23 -2.55 6.79
C LEU A 74 1.87 -2.35 6.09
N MET A 75 1.01 -3.36 6.16
CA MET A 75 -0.34 -3.32 5.56
C MET A 75 -1.20 -2.21 6.14
N THR A 76 -1.16 -1.98 7.46
CA THR A 76 -1.89 -0.88 8.09
C THR A 76 -1.40 0.48 7.60
N ILE A 77 -0.08 0.68 7.53
CA ILE A 77 0.53 1.91 7.05
C ILE A 77 0.17 2.16 5.58
N GLU A 78 0.28 1.13 4.73
CA GLU A 78 -0.07 1.17 3.31
C GLU A 78 -1.54 1.48 3.08
N GLY A 79 -2.43 0.77 3.78
CA GLY A 79 -3.86 1.00 3.68
C GLY A 79 -4.25 2.43 4.06
N ILE A 80 -3.65 2.99 5.12
CA ILE A 80 -3.88 4.40 5.48
C ILE A 80 -3.32 5.36 4.41
N ALA A 81 -2.18 5.03 3.78
CA ALA A 81 -1.66 5.81 2.67
C ALA A 81 -2.65 5.87 1.50
N PHE A 82 -3.23 4.73 1.10
CA PHE A 82 -4.23 4.67 0.03
C PHE A 82 -5.54 5.39 0.36
N TYR A 83 -5.98 5.31 1.61
CA TYR A 83 -7.08 6.11 2.13
C TYR A 83 -6.81 7.60 1.92
N ILE A 84 -5.66 8.09 2.39
CA ILE A 84 -5.25 9.51 2.29
C ILE A 84 -5.12 9.93 0.82
N TYR A 85 -4.45 9.13 0.00
CA TYR A 85 -4.27 9.40 -1.42
C TYR A 85 -5.61 9.57 -2.14
N THR A 86 -6.56 8.66 -1.89
CA THR A 86 -7.86 8.70 -2.57
C THR A 86 -8.69 9.90 -2.10
N SER A 87 -8.74 10.14 -0.79
CA SER A 87 -9.41 11.31 -0.20
C SER A 87 -8.84 12.61 -0.78
N TRP A 88 -7.51 12.73 -0.83
CA TRP A 88 -6.83 13.88 -1.43
C TRP A 88 -7.15 14.05 -2.91
N ALA A 89 -6.99 13.00 -3.71
CA ALA A 89 -7.16 13.07 -5.16
C ALA A 89 -8.60 13.47 -5.55
N LEU A 90 -9.60 13.00 -4.81
CA LEU A 90 -11.01 13.33 -5.05
C LEU A 90 -11.34 14.80 -4.72
N PHE A 91 -10.83 15.30 -3.60
CA PHE A 91 -11.21 16.60 -3.07
C PHE A 91 -10.26 17.75 -3.45
N LEU A 92 -9.13 17.47 -4.10
CA LEU A 92 -8.14 18.50 -4.46
C LEU A 92 -8.67 19.56 -5.43
N VAL A 93 -9.45 19.17 -6.43
CA VAL A 93 -10.06 20.11 -7.38
C VAL A 93 -11.07 20.99 -6.66
N THR A 94 -11.96 20.40 -5.86
CA THR A 94 -12.94 21.12 -5.04
C THR A 94 -12.27 22.10 -4.08
N LEU A 95 -11.14 21.71 -3.48
CA LEU A 95 -10.33 22.63 -2.66
C LEU A 95 -9.85 23.82 -3.48
N GLY A 96 -9.29 23.59 -4.68
CA GLY A 96 -8.83 24.67 -5.56
C GLY A 96 -9.93 25.68 -5.88
N VAL A 97 -11.12 25.20 -6.25
CA VAL A 97 -12.29 26.06 -6.53
C VAL A 97 -12.73 26.82 -5.27
N THR A 98 -12.76 26.16 -4.12
CA THR A 98 -13.11 26.78 -2.83
C THR A 98 -12.15 27.91 -2.45
N GLN A 99 -10.87 27.79 -2.85
CA GLN A 99 -9.84 28.82 -2.65
C GLN A 99 -9.89 29.95 -3.70
N GLY A 100 -10.87 29.94 -4.61
CA GLY A 100 -11.08 30.98 -5.61
C GLY A 100 -10.31 30.78 -6.92
N LEU A 101 -9.74 29.59 -7.16
CA LEU A 101 -9.16 29.26 -8.46
C LEU A 101 -10.25 29.04 -9.50
N SER A 102 -9.93 29.32 -10.76
CA SER A 102 -10.77 28.90 -11.89
C SER A 102 -10.80 27.37 -12.00
N ASP A 103 -11.88 26.81 -12.56
CA ASP A 103 -12.03 25.36 -12.76
C ASP A 103 -10.87 24.76 -13.55
N ASP A 104 -10.39 25.48 -14.58
CA ASP A 104 -9.24 25.08 -15.40
C ASP A 104 -7.97 24.98 -14.55
N GLN A 105 -7.70 25.96 -13.68
CA GLN A 105 -6.55 25.95 -12.78
C GLN A 105 -6.67 24.84 -11.73
N ALA A 106 -7.85 24.66 -11.13
CA ALA A 106 -8.09 23.64 -10.12
C ALA A 106 -7.88 22.22 -10.70
N ALA A 107 -8.28 22.00 -11.96
CA ALA A 107 -8.06 20.73 -12.67
C ALA A 107 -6.57 20.41 -12.92
N TRP A 108 -5.68 21.41 -12.97
CA TRP A 108 -4.24 21.19 -13.11
C TRP A 108 -3.57 20.68 -11.82
N LEU A 109 -4.15 20.94 -10.65
CA LEU A 109 -3.57 20.52 -9.37
C LEU A 109 -3.35 18.99 -9.27
N PRO A 110 -4.32 18.11 -9.57
CA PRO A 110 -4.10 16.67 -9.55
C PRO A 110 -3.13 16.20 -10.63
N THR A 111 -3.07 16.86 -11.79
CA THR A 111 -2.09 16.55 -12.84
C THR A 111 -0.66 16.79 -12.35
N VAL A 112 -0.41 17.95 -11.76
CA VAL A 112 0.90 18.29 -11.18
C VAL A 112 1.28 17.31 -10.07
N GLY A 113 0.32 17.00 -9.18
CA GLY A 113 0.52 15.99 -8.13
C GLY A 113 0.80 14.60 -8.70
N GLY A 114 0.11 14.18 -9.76
CA GLY A 114 0.32 12.91 -10.44
C GLY A 114 1.71 12.78 -11.07
N VAL A 115 2.17 13.83 -11.77
CA VAL A 115 3.53 13.88 -12.35
C VAL A 115 4.59 13.80 -11.25
N ALA A 116 4.43 14.58 -10.17
CA ALA A 116 5.34 14.53 -9.03
C ALA A 116 5.32 13.15 -8.33
N GLY A 117 4.16 12.49 -8.29
CA GLY A 117 4.04 11.11 -7.81
C GLY A 117 4.84 10.11 -8.65
N ALA A 118 4.81 10.23 -9.98
CA ALA A 118 5.67 9.43 -10.85
C ALA A 118 7.16 9.66 -10.55
N MET A 119 7.57 10.91 -10.31
CA MET A 119 8.94 11.24 -9.89
C MET A 119 9.29 10.62 -8.52
N GLY A 120 8.36 10.62 -7.57
CA GLY A 120 8.52 9.98 -6.25
C GLY A 120 8.78 8.47 -6.37
N ARG A 121 8.10 7.80 -7.30
CA ARG A 121 8.33 6.37 -7.59
C ARG A 121 9.71 6.11 -8.18
N LEU A 122 10.14 6.92 -9.15
CA LEU A 122 11.49 6.83 -9.71
C LEU A 122 12.57 7.09 -8.64
N PHE A 123 12.30 8.03 -7.74
CA PHE A 123 13.18 8.31 -6.61
C PHE A 123 13.25 7.12 -5.63
N ALA A 124 12.13 6.45 -5.34
CA ALA A 124 12.12 5.22 -4.55
C ALA A 124 12.99 4.13 -5.20
N THR A 125 12.85 3.91 -6.52
CA THR A 125 13.69 2.97 -7.27
C THR A 125 15.18 3.31 -7.16
N ALA A 126 15.54 4.59 -7.26
CA ALA A 126 16.92 5.03 -7.07
C ALA A 126 17.42 4.77 -5.64
N LEU A 127 16.59 5.02 -4.62
CA LEU A 127 16.95 4.73 -3.22
C LEU A 127 17.21 3.24 -2.97
N PHE A 128 16.43 2.35 -3.59
CA PHE A 128 16.71 0.91 -3.57
C PHE A 128 18.01 0.56 -4.30
N HIS A 129 18.24 1.15 -5.48
CA HIS A 129 19.46 0.89 -6.25
C HIS A 129 20.75 1.27 -5.49
N PHE A 130 20.70 2.29 -4.63
CA PHE A 130 21.84 2.75 -3.84
C PHE A 130 21.87 2.21 -2.39
N ASP A 131 21.02 1.23 -2.05
CA ASP A 131 20.89 0.68 -0.70
C ASP A 131 20.69 1.76 0.39
N LYS A 132 19.96 2.83 0.04
CA LYS A 132 19.62 3.95 0.95
C LYS A 132 18.20 3.87 1.49
N MET A 133 17.42 2.87 1.08
CA MET A 133 16.06 2.70 1.56
C MET A 133 16.06 2.21 3.01
N ASN A 134 15.27 2.90 3.85
CA ASN A 134 15.05 2.56 5.26
C ASN A 134 13.55 2.70 5.54
N PRO A 135 12.96 1.90 6.45
CA PRO A 135 11.59 2.10 6.98
C PRO A 135 11.18 3.57 7.27
N TYR A 136 12.09 4.40 7.78
CA TYR A 136 11.80 5.83 8.02
C TYR A 136 11.63 6.62 6.71
N MET A 137 12.47 6.34 5.72
CA MET A 137 12.40 6.98 4.39
C MET A 137 11.19 6.46 3.60
N SER A 138 10.80 5.21 3.80
CA SER A 138 9.64 4.63 3.12
C SER A 138 8.32 5.18 3.65
N SER A 139 8.23 5.50 4.94
CA SER A 139 6.94 5.79 5.59
C SER A 139 6.94 7.11 6.35
N ALA A 140 7.79 7.25 7.39
CA ALA A 140 7.72 8.40 8.30
C ALA A 140 7.93 9.75 7.58
N VAL A 141 8.93 9.84 6.70
CA VAL A 141 9.21 11.07 5.93
C VAL A 141 8.06 11.42 4.98
N PRO A 142 7.56 10.51 4.12
CA PRO A 142 6.39 10.76 3.30
C PRO A 142 5.14 11.23 4.07
N PHE A 143 4.80 10.57 5.19
CA PHE A 143 3.63 10.97 5.98
C PHE A 143 3.82 12.34 6.64
N LEU A 144 5.03 12.66 7.10
CA LEU A 144 5.32 13.97 7.67
C LEU A 144 5.17 15.08 6.62
N VAL A 145 5.81 14.91 5.45
CA VAL A 145 5.73 15.88 4.35
C VAL A 145 4.27 16.03 3.90
N ASN A 146 3.57 14.92 3.69
CA ASN A 146 2.18 14.94 3.25
C ASN A 146 1.22 15.52 4.31
N GLY A 147 1.48 15.29 5.60
CA GLY A 147 0.71 15.90 6.69
C GLY A 147 0.86 17.41 6.72
N VAL A 148 2.07 17.93 6.54
CA VAL A 148 2.35 19.38 6.48
C VAL A 148 1.72 20.01 5.23
N THR A 149 1.82 19.37 4.06
CA THR A 149 1.20 19.92 2.84
C THR A 149 -0.32 19.95 2.96
N MET A 150 -0.95 18.90 3.50
CA MET A 150 -2.40 18.86 3.71
C MET A 150 -2.87 19.85 4.77
N LEU A 151 -2.10 20.07 5.83
CA LEU A 151 -2.41 21.06 6.86
C LEU A 151 -2.34 22.48 6.30
N THR A 152 -1.38 22.77 5.43
CA THR A 152 -1.13 24.11 4.88
C THR A 152 -2.01 24.45 3.67
N SER A 153 -2.43 23.47 2.87
CA SER A 153 -3.20 23.67 1.63
C SER A 153 -4.46 24.54 1.81
N PRO A 154 -5.28 24.38 2.87
CA PRO A 154 -6.46 25.21 3.10
C PRO A 154 -6.20 26.71 3.35
N PHE A 155 -4.96 27.10 3.66
CA PHE A 155 -4.59 28.49 3.91
C PHE A 155 -4.01 29.19 2.67
N VAL A 156 -3.87 28.46 1.56
CA VAL A 156 -3.21 28.94 0.34
C VAL A 156 -4.23 29.19 -0.76
N THR A 157 -4.32 30.44 -1.19
CA THR A 157 -5.19 30.86 -2.31
C THR A 157 -4.44 31.02 -3.63
N ASN A 158 -3.11 31.06 -3.60
CA ASN A 158 -2.30 31.22 -4.80
C ASN A 158 -2.13 29.89 -5.55
N PHE A 159 -2.45 29.90 -6.85
CA PHE A 159 -2.33 28.72 -7.72
C PHE A 159 -0.95 28.05 -7.67
N PHE A 160 0.14 28.82 -7.80
CA PHE A 160 1.49 28.27 -7.87
C PHE A 160 1.92 27.62 -6.55
N LEU A 161 1.53 28.21 -5.42
CA LEU A 161 1.78 27.63 -4.11
C LEU A 161 0.96 26.35 -3.91
N LEU A 162 -0.31 26.35 -4.28
CA LEU A 162 -1.16 25.16 -4.16
C LEU A 162 -0.71 24.03 -5.09
N ALA A 163 -0.25 24.35 -6.30
CA ALA A 163 0.36 23.40 -7.22
C ALA A 163 1.67 22.81 -6.66
N THR A 164 2.48 23.61 -5.97
CA THR A 164 3.70 23.15 -5.30
C THR A 164 3.38 22.21 -4.13
N LEU A 165 2.39 22.56 -3.30
CA LEU A 165 1.92 21.68 -2.22
C LEU A 165 1.36 20.37 -2.77
N SER A 166 0.58 20.44 -3.87
CA SER A 166 0.09 19.26 -4.59
C SER A 166 1.25 18.39 -5.10
N ALA A 167 2.30 19.00 -5.66
CA ALA A 167 3.50 18.28 -6.10
C ALA A 167 4.18 17.56 -4.94
N PHE A 168 4.37 18.21 -3.78
CA PHE A 168 4.98 17.57 -2.60
C PHE A 168 4.13 16.43 -2.05
N SER A 169 2.81 16.60 -1.97
CA SER A 169 1.89 15.52 -1.61
C SER A 169 1.99 14.35 -2.58
N GLY A 170 1.91 14.61 -3.88
CA GLY A 170 2.03 13.60 -4.93
C GLY A 170 3.36 12.85 -4.86
N PHE A 171 4.48 13.56 -4.79
CA PHE A 171 5.82 12.99 -4.63
C PHE A 171 5.93 12.08 -3.41
N SER A 172 5.43 12.55 -2.25
CA SER A 172 5.46 11.79 -1.00
C SER A 172 4.65 10.50 -1.11
N GLN A 173 3.45 10.57 -1.68
CA GLN A 173 2.60 9.40 -1.91
C GLN A 173 3.23 8.40 -2.88
N GLY A 174 3.82 8.88 -3.98
CA GLY A 174 4.54 8.05 -4.94
C GLY A 174 5.76 7.36 -4.32
N LEU A 175 6.55 8.10 -3.53
CA LEU A 175 7.69 7.57 -2.78
C LEU A 175 7.24 6.50 -1.78
N ASN A 176 6.21 6.77 -0.98
CA ASN A 176 5.68 5.82 0.00
C ASN A 176 5.22 4.52 -0.65
N GLN A 177 4.35 4.62 -1.65
CA GLN A 177 3.78 3.45 -2.33
C GLN A 177 4.86 2.53 -2.91
N SER A 178 5.83 3.09 -3.65
CA SER A 178 6.91 2.28 -4.23
C SER A 178 7.86 1.72 -3.18
N SER A 179 8.09 2.45 -2.08
CA SER A 179 8.98 1.99 -1.00
C SER A 179 8.38 0.83 -0.21
N ILE A 180 7.07 0.88 0.08
CA ILE A 180 6.38 -0.20 0.79
C ILE A 180 6.42 -1.51 -0.01
N LEU A 181 6.03 -1.45 -1.29
CA LEU A 181 6.06 -2.62 -2.17
C LEU A 181 7.48 -3.17 -2.37
N GLY A 182 8.49 -2.30 -2.43
CA GLY A 182 9.89 -2.72 -2.54
C GLY A 182 10.47 -3.33 -1.26
N ILE A 183 9.92 -3.00 -0.09
CA ILE A 183 10.32 -3.57 1.20
C ILE A 183 9.62 -4.91 1.46
N LEU A 184 8.48 -5.18 0.82
CA LEU A 184 7.69 -6.39 1.03
C LEU A 184 8.50 -7.72 0.95
N PRO A 185 9.42 -7.92 -0.03
CA PRO A 185 10.25 -9.12 -0.10
C PRO A 185 11.21 -9.30 1.08
N SER A 186 11.55 -8.24 1.81
CA SER A 186 12.40 -8.32 3.01
C SER A 186 11.62 -8.67 4.29
N ILE A 187 10.29 -8.63 4.25
CA ILE A 187 9.41 -8.88 5.39
C ILE A 187 8.75 -10.25 5.30
N VAL A 188 8.43 -10.68 4.09
CA VAL A 188 7.69 -11.92 3.82
C VAL A 188 8.60 -12.89 3.10
N CYS A 189 8.62 -14.16 3.53
CA CYS A 189 9.43 -15.17 2.88
C CYS A 189 8.90 -15.52 1.49
N HIS A 190 9.77 -16.05 0.61
CA HIS A 190 9.46 -16.29 -0.79
C HIS A 190 8.17 -17.11 -1.01
N GLY A 191 7.92 -18.13 -0.18
CA GLY A 191 6.71 -18.97 -0.27
C GLY A 191 5.39 -18.23 0.01
N HIS A 192 5.42 -17.16 0.82
CA HIS A 192 4.24 -16.36 1.16
C HIS A 192 4.16 -15.03 0.40
N PHE A 193 5.17 -14.70 -0.42
CA PHE A 193 5.24 -13.40 -1.10
C PHE A 193 4.04 -13.13 -2.02
N ALA A 194 3.64 -14.11 -2.83
CA ALA A 194 2.50 -13.97 -3.73
C ALA A 194 1.20 -13.71 -2.94
N GLN A 195 0.99 -14.42 -1.83
CA GLN A 195 -0.19 -14.25 -0.97
C GLN A 195 -0.18 -12.87 -0.31
N ALA A 196 0.97 -12.42 0.19
CA ALA A 196 1.14 -11.10 0.79
C ALA A 196 0.85 -9.97 -0.20
N ALA A 197 1.33 -10.09 -1.44
CA ALA A 197 1.03 -9.13 -2.50
C ALA A 197 -0.48 -9.06 -2.81
N VAL A 198 -1.15 -10.21 -2.89
CA VAL A 198 -2.60 -10.28 -3.11
C VAL A 198 -3.38 -9.61 -1.97
N ILE A 199 -2.99 -9.84 -0.72
CA ILE A 199 -3.60 -9.18 0.43
C ILE A 199 -3.35 -7.68 0.38
N GLY A 200 -2.12 -7.24 0.12
CA GLY A 200 -1.78 -5.82 0.00
C GLY A 200 -2.67 -5.12 -1.02
N PHE A 201 -2.72 -5.60 -2.26
CA PHE A 201 -3.57 -5.00 -3.30
C PHE A 201 -5.07 -5.07 -2.99
N SER A 202 -5.52 -6.13 -2.30
CA SER A 202 -6.93 -6.22 -1.86
C SER A 202 -7.25 -5.17 -0.79
N MET A 203 -6.34 -4.99 0.17
CA MET A 203 -6.45 -3.99 1.23
C MET A 203 -6.40 -2.57 0.65
N ASP A 204 -5.52 -2.31 -0.32
CA ASP A 204 -5.46 -1.03 -1.04
C ASP A 204 -6.81 -0.73 -1.70
N GLY A 205 -7.38 -1.69 -2.42
CA GLY A 205 -8.68 -1.54 -3.06
C GLY A 205 -9.80 -1.18 -2.06
N ILE A 206 -9.83 -1.84 -0.90
CA ILE A 206 -10.80 -1.55 0.18
C ILE A 206 -10.57 -0.14 0.73
N MET A 207 -9.32 0.21 1.04
CA MET A 207 -8.97 1.49 1.65
C MET A 207 -9.17 2.67 0.70
N MET A 208 -9.03 2.48 -0.61
CA MET A 208 -9.42 3.49 -1.60
C MET A 208 -10.92 3.79 -1.54
N GLN A 209 -11.77 2.76 -1.44
CA GLN A 209 -13.23 2.96 -1.34
C GLN A 209 -13.61 3.65 -0.02
N LEU A 210 -13.00 3.23 1.09
CA LEU A 210 -13.18 3.90 2.38
C LEU A 210 -12.68 5.34 2.34
N GLY A 211 -11.58 5.61 1.61
CA GLY A 211 -11.05 6.93 1.31
C GLY A 211 -12.12 7.85 0.76
N GLY A 212 -12.80 7.45 -0.31
CA GLY A 212 -13.90 8.20 -0.91
C GLY A 212 -15.14 8.30 -0.01
N LEU A 213 -15.56 7.19 0.61
CA LEU A 213 -16.76 7.15 1.45
C LEU A 213 -16.65 8.06 2.67
N VAL A 214 -15.59 7.89 3.48
CA VAL A 214 -15.42 8.62 4.74
C VAL A 214 -15.16 10.10 4.47
N SER A 215 -14.34 10.44 3.47
CA SER A 215 -14.11 11.84 3.11
C SER A 215 -15.37 12.53 2.57
N GLY A 216 -16.19 11.80 1.80
CA GLY A 216 -17.53 12.24 1.40
C GLY A 216 -18.43 12.53 2.59
N VAL A 217 -18.52 11.61 3.56
CA VAL A 217 -19.31 11.82 4.79
C VAL A 217 -18.81 13.03 5.59
N ILE A 218 -17.49 13.20 5.72
CA ILE A 218 -16.91 14.38 6.39
C ILE A 218 -17.33 15.66 5.67
N TYR A 219 -17.23 15.68 4.34
CA TYR A 219 -17.63 16.82 3.53
C TYR A 219 -19.12 17.13 3.67
N ASP A 220 -20.00 16.12 3.61
CA ASP A 220 -21.45 16.29 3.71
C ASP A 220 -21.89 16.79 5.09
N VAL A 221 -21.27 16.30 6.17
CA VAL A 221 -21.59 16.71 7.55
C VAL A 221 -21.07 18.11 7.87
N MET A 222 -19.84 18.43 7.43
CA MET A 222 -19.19 19.69 7.79
C MET A 222 -19.47 20.82 6.80
N GLY A 223 -19.94 20.50 5.58
CA GLY A 223 -20.22 21.45 4.51
C GLY A 223 -19.00 22.14 3.92
N SER A 224 -17.78 21.66 4.20
CA SER A 224 -16.54 22.27 3.70
C SER A 224 -15.42 21.25 3.51
N VAL A 225 -14.74 21.37 2.37
CA VAL A 225 -13.59 20.53 1.98
C VAL A 225 -12.36 20.74 2.85
N ILE A 226 -12.26 21.87 3.54
CA ILE A 226 -11.13 22.20 4.43
C ILE A 226 -11.01 21.16 5.56
N TYR A 227 -12.14 20.71 6.10
CA TYR A 227 -12.16 19.71 7.18
C TYR A 227 -11.68 18.34 6.71
N VAL A 228 -11.91 17.97 5.45
CA VAL A 228 -11.38 16.73 4.86
C VAL A 228 -9.85 16.77 4.84
N PHE A 229 -9.25 17.89 4.44
CA PHE A 229 -7.79 18.06 4.41
C PHE A 229 -7.18 18.06 5.80
N TRP A 230 -7.80 18.74 6.78
CA TRP A 230 -7.33 18.70 8.17
C TRP A 230 -7.46 17.31 8.80
N PHE A 231 -8.55 16.60 8.52
CA PHE A 231 -8.69 15.21 8.97
C PHE A 231 -7.58 14.33 8.41
N ASN A 232 -7.32 14.39 7.10
CA ASN A 232 -6.22 13.65 6.47
C ASN A 232 -4.85 14.03 7.06
N ALA A 233 -4.63 15.31 7.37
CA ALA A 233 -3.40 15.77 8.01
C ALA A 233 -3.21 15.14 9.40
N ILE A 234 -4.27 15.12 10.22
CA ILE A 234 -4.24 14.46 11.54
C ILE A 234 -3.92 12.97 11.39
N VAL A 235 -4.57 12.28 10.45
CA VAL A 235 -4.29 10.87 10.16
C VAL A 235 -2.83 10.66 9.77
N CYS A 236 -2.26 11.53 8.91
CA CYS A 236 -0.83 11.48 8.56
C CYS A 236 0.07 11.55 9.82
N PHE A 237 -0.19 12.50 10.72
CA PHE A 237 0.62 12.65 11.94
C PHE A 237 0.44 11.50 12.93
N ILE A 238 -0.72 10.84 12.97
CA ILE A 238 -0.94 9.64 13.79
C ILE A 238 -0.15 8.44 13.24
N VAL A 239 0.03 8.35 11.92
CA VAL A 239 0.80 7.25 11.29
C VAL A 239 2.30 7.39 11.50
N VAL A 240 2.83 8.61 11.62
CA VAL A 240 4.27 8.85 11.86
C VAL A 240 4.83 8.02 13.03
N PRO A 241 4.28 8.06 14.27
CA PRO A 241 4.78 7.23 15.36
C PRO A 241 4.63 5.72 15.10
N LEU A 242 3.59 5.29 14.37
CA LEU A 242 3.46 3.88 13.96
C LEU A 242 4.60 3.47 13.03
N ALA A 243 4.97 4.34 12.09
CA ALA A 243 6.12 4.13 11.20
C ALA A 243 7.43 4.10 11.98
N PHE A 244 7.58 4.93 13.02
CA PHE A 244 8.76 4.86 13.92
C PHE A 244 8.82 3.54 14.69
N ILE A 245 7.70 3.10 15.27
CA ILE A 245 7.62 1.82 16.00
C ILE A 245 7.98 0.66 15.07
N TRP A 246 7.47 0.68 13.84
CA TRP A 246 7.80 -0.32 12.82
C TRP A 246 9.28 -0.28 12.43
N GLY A 247 9.84 0.91 12.18
CA GLY A 247 11.26 1.06 11.82
C GLY A 247 12.25 0.69 12.93
N CYS A 248 11.82 0.73 14.20
CA CYS A 248 12.65 0.29 15.34
C CYS A 248 12.63 -1.23 15.57
N ARG A 249 11.76 -2.00 14.89
CA ARG A 249 11.74 -3.45 15.03
C ARG A 249 12.81 -4.09 14.15
N GLU A 250 13.58 -4.99 14.74
CA GLU A 250 14.54 -5.80 13.99
C GLU A 250 13.84 -6.56 12.86
N THR A 251 14.47 -6.61 11.68
CA THR A 251 13.94 -7.30 10.49
C THR A 251 14.00 -8.81 10.71
N PRO A 252 12.86 -9.51 10.79
CA PRO A 252 12.82 -10.94 11.08
C PRO A 252 13.00 -11.75 9.80
N LEU A 253 14.21 -11.72 9.22
CA LEU A 253 14.53 -12.61 8.09
C LEU A 253 14.55 -14.10 8.51
N GLU A 254 14.56 -14.39 9.82
CA GLU A 254 14.66 -15.76 10.37
C GLU A 254 13.31 -16.41 10.75
N GLU A 255 12.15 -15.77 10.49
CA GLU A 255 10.86 -16.31 10.97
C GLU A 255 10.39 -17.56 10.19
N CYS A 256 10.74 -17.73 8.91
CA CYS A 256 10.31 -18.91 8.13
C CYS A 256 11.24 -20.12 8.28
N SER A 257 12.50 -19.96 8.70
CA SER A 257 13.46 -21.09 8.78
C SER A 257 13.29 -21.97 10.03
N ARG A 258 12.40 -21.60 10.97
CA ARG A 258 12.19 -22.36 12.23
C ARG A 258 11.19 -23.50 12.11
N ASP A 259 10.42 -23.57 11.04
CA ASP A 259 9.35 -24.57 10.88
C ASP A 259 9.73 -25.71 9.92
N GLU A 260 10.95 -25.71 9.37
CA GLU A 260 11.50 -26.80 8.52
C GLU A 260 12.41 -27.78 9.29
N TYR A 261 12.43 -27.74 10.64
CA TYR A 261 13.20 -28.68 11.48
C TYR A 261 12.40 -29.22 12.68
#